data_AF-A0A2Z2HKB5-F1
#
_entry.id   AF-A0A2Z2HKB5-F1
#
_cell.length_a   1.000
_cell.length_b   1.000
_cell.length_c   1.000
_cell.angle_alpha   90.00
_cell.angle_beta   90.00
_cell.angle_gamma   90.00
#
_symmetry.space_group_name_H-M   'P 1'
#
loop_
_entity.id
_entity.type
_entity.pdbx_description
1 polymer ?
#
loop_
_entity_poly.entity_id
_entity_poly.type
_entity_poly.pdbx_seq_one_letter_code
_entity_poly.pdbx_strand_id
1 'polypeptide(L)'
;MNMLFIITIMAVAMIGTITVHQVYAVEEDIEEVTPLTINSLEVYEDADYSRYRVTGDAPVSTEITFKTTKPDGLDGNYPGSIDTSKSAYIVDNKIDFTNNLVYGTWTLEVCAPEYDMCVQELFTIDEPVPPSNGDETQMEMVSNETSVEEGGGCLIATATYGSEMSQQVQQLRELRDNQLLQTESGKQFMGAFNDVYYSFSPVIADYERENPLFKEAVKIAITPMISTLSLMENAESESEVLSIGISIIALNLGMYLGVPVIVVVGIRKIK
;
A
#
# COMPACT_ATOMS: atom_id res chain seq x y z
N MET A 1 40.55 -5.69 -44.35
CA MET A 1 40.30 -5.45 -42.91
C MET A 1 39.52 -6.66 -42.40
N ASN A 2 40.13 -7.51 -41.56
CA ASN A 2 39.53 -8.80 -41.17
C ASN A 2 38.27 -8.58 -40.31
N MET A 3 37.22 -9.35 -40.56
CA MET A 3 35.93 -9.31 -39.86
C MET A 3 36.07 -9.42 -38.32
N LEU A 4 37.05 -10.20 -37.86
CA LEU A 4 37.38 -10.36 -36.44
C LEU A 4 37.87 -9.06 -35.77
N PHE A 5 38.47 -8.16 -36.57
CA PHE A 5 38.98 -6.87 -36.11
C PHE A 5 37.84 -5.84 -35.92
N ILE A 6 36.77 -5.96 -36.69
CA ILE A 6 35.58 -5.09 -36.57
C ILE A 6 34.76 -5.49 -35.34
N ILE A 7 34.61 -6.79 -35.08
CA ILE A 7 33.86 -7.29 -33.91
C ILE A 7 34.56 -6.90 -32.60
N THR A 8 35.89 -6.96 -32.56
CA THR A 8 36.67 -6.56 -31.38
C THR A 8 36.60 -5.04 -31.12
N ILE A 9 36.63 -4.21 -32.15
CA ILE A 9 36.46 -2.75 -32.01
C ILE A 9 35.05 -2.41 -31.52
N MET A 10 34.01 -3.08 -32.05
CA MET A 10 32.62 -2.86 -31.61
C MET A 10 32.40 -3.30 -30.16
N ALA A 11 33.00 -4.42 -29.73
CA ALA A 11 32.90 -4.90 -28.34
C ALA A 11 33.60 -3.96 -27.35
N VAL A 12 34.79 -3.43 -27.69
CA VAL A 12 35.52 -2.48 -26.85
C VAL A 12 34.79 -1.13 -26.78
N ALA A 13 34.16 -0.69 -27.88
CA ALA A 13 33.35 0.54 -27.90
C ALA A 13 32.10 0.41 -27.01
N MET A 14 31.43 -0.74 -26.99
CA MET A 14 30.26 -0.95 -26.11
C MET A 14 30.62 -1.06 -24.62
N ILE A 15 31.79 -1.58 -24.27
CA ILE A 15 32.26 -1.62 -22.87
C ILE A 15 32.70 -0.22 -22.40
N GLY A 16 33.26 0.59 -23.31
CA GLY A 16 33.66 1.98 -23.03
C GLY A 16 32.48 2.92 -22.79
N THR A 17 31.35 2.74 -23.46
CA THR A 17 30.16 3.58 -23.24
C THR A 17 29.43 3.26 -21.93
N ILE A 18 29.45 2.01 -21.48
CA ILE A 18 28.87 1.59 -20.20
C ILE A 18 29.64 2.19 -19.01
N THR A 19 30.96 2.29 -19.11
CA THR A 19 31.78 2.87 -18.03
C THR A 19 31.71 4.40 -17.95
N VAL A 20 31.51 5.09 -19.07
CA VAL A 20 31.38 6.56 -19.08
C VAL A 20 30.01 7.04 -18.57
N HIS A 21 28.94 6.26 -18.75
CA HIS A 21 27.61 6.62 -18.22
C HIS A 21 27.49 6.47 -16.69
N GLN A 22 28.34 5.67 -16.05
CA GLN A 22 28.31 5.48 -14.59
C GLN A 22 28.99 6.62 -13.80
N VAL A 23 29.76 7.50 -14.46
CA VAL A 23 30.55 8.55 -13.77
C VAL A 23 29.78 9.88 -13.65
N TYR A 24 28.65 10.05 -14.34
CA TYR A 24 27.90 11.32 -14.39
C TYR A 24 26.57 11.34 -13.62
N ALA A 25 26.35 10.41 -12.69
CA ALA A 25 25.25 10.52 -11.72
C ALA A 25 25.83 10.59 -10.30
N VAL A 26 26.45 11.73 -9.98
CA VAL A 26 26.55 12.19 -8.59
C VAL A 26 25.35 13.09 -8.41
N GLU A 27 24.25 12.49 -7.97
CA GLU A 27 23.04 13.20 -7.54
C GLU A 27 23.40 13.84 -6.19
N GLU A 28 23.27 15.16 -6.08
CA GLU A 28 23.26 15.82 -4.77
C GLU A 28 22.05 15.28 -4.01
N ASP A 29 22.29 14.50 -2.95
CA ASP A 29 21.28 14.18 -1.93
C ASP A 29 20.80 15.49 -1.29
N ILE A 30 19.82 16.13 -1.92
CA ILE A 30 18.91 17.03 -1.23
C ILE A 30 17.99 16.09 -0.46
N GLU A 31 18.21 15.94 0.85
CA GLU A 31 17.26 15.24 1.72
C GLU A 31 15.88 15.89 1.55
N GLU A 32 15.04 15.24 0.74
CA GLU A 32 13.65 15.62 0.54
C GLU A 32 12.95 15.35 1.87
N VAL A 33 12.77 16.41 2.66
CA VAL A 33 12.10 16.34 3.96
C VAL A 33 10.70 15.82 3.70
N THR A 34 10.42 14.59 4.13
CA THR A 34 9.10 13.98 3.95
C THR A 34 8.06 14.86 4.63
N PRO A 35 7.01 15.30 3.90
CA PRO A 35 6.02 16.20 4.46
C PRO A 35 5.25 15.52 5.58
N LEU A 36 4.90 16.27 6.63
CA LEU A 36 4.01 15.79 7.68
C LEU A 36 2.59 15.73 7.10
N THR A 37 1.97 14.56 7.07
CA THR A 37 0.60 14.36 6.57
C THR A 37 -0.22 13.55 7.55
N ILE A 38 -1.55 13.64 7.44
CA ILE A 38 -2.48 12.64 7.97
C ILE A 38 -3.08 11.94 6.76
N ASN A 39 -2.87 10.63 6.66
CA ASN A 39 -3.30 9.81 5.54
C ASN A 39 -4.60 9.08 5.86
N SER A 40 -4.82 8.70 7.13
CA SER A 40 -6.07 8.14 7.61
C SER A 40 -6.29 8.51 9.08
N LEU A 41 -7.53 8.83 9.43
CA LEU A 41 -8.02 8.98 10.79
C LEU A 41 -9.31 8.20 10.95
N GLU A 42 -9.26 7.16 11.77
CA GLU A 42 -10.38 6.26 12.04
C GLU A 42 -10.78 6.36 13.52
N VAL A 43 -12.08 6.38 13.79
CA VAL A 43 -12.62 6.26 15.15
C VAL A 43 -13.48 5.01 15.21
N TYR A 44 -13.22 4.14 16.18
CA TYR A 44 -13.90 2.86 16.31
C TYR A 44 -14.19 2.53 17.77
N GLU A 45 -15.19 1.69 18.00
CA GLU A 45 -15.52 1.19 19.33
C GLU A 45 -14.84 -0.18 19.56
N ASP A 46 -14.06 -0.28 20.63
CA ASP A 46 -13.36 -1.48 21.08
C ASP A 46 -13.90 -1.88 22.45
N ALA A 47 -14.80 -2.85 22.45
CA ALA A 47 -15.52 -3.38 23.61
C ALA A 47 -16.28 -2.30 24.42
N ASP A 48 -15.58 -1.60 25.31
CA ASP A 48 -16.12 -0.59 26.24
C ASP A 48 -15.55 0.81 25.99
N TYR A 49 -14.73 0.99 24.95
CA TYR A 49 -14.05 2.25 24.69
C TYR A 49 -14.07 2.65 23.22
N SER A 50 -14.38 3.91 22.91
CA SER A 50 -14.01 4.49 21.62
C SER A 50 -12.51 4.75 21.57
N ARG A 51 -11.90 4.40 20.45
CA ARG A 51 -10.47 4.57 20.15
C ARG A 51 -10.35 5.32 18.83
N TYR A 52 -9.22 5.98 18.63
CA TYR A 52 -8.86 6.52 17.33
C TYR A 52 -7.55 5.94 16.85
N ARG A 53 -7.48 5.67 15.55
CA ARG A 53 -6.27 5.26 14.85
C ARG A 53 -5.93 6.31 13.80
N VAL A 54 -4.73 6.86 13.87
CA VAL A 54 -4.21 7.82 12.90
C VAL A 54 -2.95 7.29 12.23
N THR A 55 -2.86 7.45 10.92
CA THR A 55 -1.67 7.13 10.13
C THR A 55 -1.25 8.32 9.28
N GLY A 56 0.04 8.45 9.03
CA GLY A 56 0.56 9.55 8.23
C GLY A 56 2.06 9.44 7.98
N ASP A 57 2.55 10.31 7.11
CA ASP A 57 3.98 10.46 6.83
C ASP A 57 4.58 11.54 7.73
N ALA A 58 5.85 11.39 8.09
CA ALA A 58 6.59 12.34 8.92
C ALA A 58 8.07 12.36 8.55
N PRO A 59 8.81 13.41 8.91
CA PRO A 59 10.26 13.46 8.71
C PRO A 59 11.01 12.47 9.62
N VAL A 60 12.03 11.82 9.05
CA VAL A 60 12.91 10.89 9.79
C VAL A 60 13.61 11.60 10.95
N SER A 61 13.61 10.96 12.13
CA SER A 61 14.25 11.40 13.39
C SER A 61 13.43 12.25 14.36
N THR A 62 12.12 12.41 14.15
CA THR A 62 11.30 13.30 15.01
C THR A 62 10.54 12.62 16.14
N GLU A 63 10.41 13.36 17.24
CA GLU A 63 9.40 13.14 18.26
C GLU A 63 8.07 13.73 17.76
N ILE A 64 7.09 12.89 17.40
CA ILE A 64 5.77 13.37 16.96
C ILE A 64 4.83 13.45 18.16
N THR A 65 4.10 14.57 18.24
CA THR A 65 3.10 14.81 19.28
C THR A 65 1.71 14.84 18.67
N PHE A 66 0.73 14.32 19.41
CA PHE A 66 -0.67 14.29 18.98
C PHE A 66 -1.52 14.92 20.05
N LYS A 67 -2.41 15.82 19.64
CA LYS A 67 -3.33 16.54 20.52
C LYS A 67 -4.74 16.42 19.99
N THR A 68 -5.66 15.97 20.84
CA THR A 68 -7.09 16.02 20.51
C THR A 68 -7.73 17.20 21.22
N THR A 69 -8.68 17.88 20.56
CA THR A 69 -9.49 18.96 21.14
C THR A 69 -10.96 18.58 21.05
N LYS A 70 -11.67 18.71 22.18
CA LYS A 70 -13.10 18.40 22.28
C LYS A 70 -13.97 19.48 21.61
N PRO A 71 -15.24 19.18 21.28
CA PRO A 71 -16.18 20.16 20.73
C PRO A 71 -16.43 21.37 21.65
N ASP A 72 -16.24 21.20 22.97
CA ASP A 72 -16.36 22.27 23.97
C ASP A 72 -15.08 23.14 24.09
N GLY A 73 -14.06 22.85 23.27
CA GLY A 73 -12.79 23.56 23.24
C GLY A 73 -11.81 23.16 24.34
N LEU A 74 -12.15 22.17 25.18
CA LEU A 74 -11.23 21.62 26.17
C LEU A 74 -10.28 20.61 25.52
N ASP A 75 -9.07 20.52 26.06
CA ASP A 75 -8.10 19.52 25.61
C ASP A 75 -8.64 18.10 25.86
N GLY A 76 -8.50 17.25 24.84
CA GLY A 76 -8.81 15.82 24.86
C GLY A 76 -7.67 14.98 25.43
N ASN A 77 -7.68 13.67 25.17
CA ASN A 77 -6.63 12.78 25.64
C ASN A 77 -5.30 13.10 24.96
N TYR A 78 -4.22 13.10 25.74
CA TYR A 78 -2.84 13.34 25.28
C TYR A 78 -2.11 11.99 25.19
N PRO A 79 -1.97 11.37 24.00
CA PRO A 79 -0.95 10.35 23.85
C PRO A 79 0.42 10.99 24.07
N GLY A 80 1.26 10.31 24.85
CA GLY A 80 2.68 10.64 24.91
C GLY A 80 3.32 10.61 23.51
N SER A 81 4.50 11.20 23.41
CA SER A 81 5.27 11.24 22.18
C SER A 81 5.71 9.86 21.70
N ILE A 82 5.86 9.72 20.39
CA ILE A 82 6.42 8.53 19.74
C ILE A 82 7.70 8.94 19.01
N ASP A 83 8.79 8.22 19.26
CA ASP A 83 10.04 8.35 18.53
C ASP A 83 9.88 7.72 17.14
N THR A 84 9.70 8.56 16.13
CA THR A 84 9.63 8.13 14.74
C THR A 84 11.02 8.18 14.11
N SER A 85 11.85 7.20 14.47
CA SER A 85 13.04 6.79 13.70
C SER A 85 12.72 6.33 12.25
N LYS A 86 11.48 6.53 11.78
CA LYS A 86 10.93 6.15 10.47
C LYS A 86 10.11 7.31 9.91
N SER A 87 10.02 7.40 8.59
CA SER A 87 9.31 8.49 7.89
C SER A 87 7.77 8.38 7.89
N ALA A 88 7.20 7.54 8.77
CA ALA A 88 5.77 7.30 8.85
C ALA A 88 5.38 6.91 10.28
N TYR A 89 4.16 7.29 10.68
CA TYR A 89 3.62 7.02 12.00
C TYR A 89 2.26 6.31 11.93
N ILE A 90 2.02 5.46 12.92
CA ILE A 90 0.73 4.80 13.17
C ILE A 90 0.49 4.91 14.67
N VAL A 91 -0.58 5.60 15.05
CA VAL A 91 -0.97 5.74 16.46
C VAL A 91 -2.36 5.20 16.65
N ASP A 92 -2.49 4.29 17.59
CA ASP A 92 -3.77 3.79 18.04
C ASP A 92 -3.90 4.14 19.52
N ASN A 93 -4.85 5.00 19.85
CA ASN A 93 -5.03 5.45 21.22
C ASN A 93 -6.49 5.44 21.64
N LYS A 94 -6.68 5.24 22.94
CA LYS A 94 -7.97 5.28 23.60
C LYS A 94 -8.46 6.72 23.72
N ILE A 95 -9.74 6.95 23.45
CA ILE A 95 -10.43 8.17 23.85
C ILE A 95 -10.88 7.93 25.29
N ASP A 96 -10.14 8.46 26.28
CA ASP A 96 -10.46 8.18 27.68
C ASP A 96 -11.70 8.99 28.13
N PHE A 97 -12.77 8.29 28.51
CA PHE A 97 -14.07 8.85 28.91
C PHE A 97 -14.08 9.39 30.34
N THR A 98 -12.91 9.77 30.88
CA THR A 98 -12.71 9.88 32.33
C THR A 98 -13.61 10.90 33.02
N ASN A 99 -14.33 11.80 32.32
CA ASN A 99 -15.53 12.50 32.82
C ASN A 99 -16.31 13.24 31.70
N ASN A 100 -17.25 12.56 31.03
CA ASN A 100 -18.19 13.03 29.99
C ASN A 100 -17.72 12.89 28.54
N LEU A 101 -18.37 11.95 27.84
CA LEU A 101 -18.43 11.88 26.38
C LEU A 101 -19.10 13.15 25.85
N VAL A 102 -18.37 13.95 25.07
CA VAL A 102 -18.92 15.10 24.36
C VAL A 102 -19.08 14.70 22.91
N TYR A 103 -20.33 14.43 22.52
CA TYR A 103 -20.71 14.18 21.13
C TYR A 103 -20.48 15.45 20.29
N GLY A 104 -20.15 15.29 19.02
CA GLY A 104 -19.87 16.38 18.09
C GLY A 104 -18.52 16.25 17.40
N THR A 105 -18.06 17.36 16.81
CA THR A 105 -16.84 17.40 16.01
C THR A 105 -15.60 17.66 16.88
N TRP A 106 -14.68 16.72 16.88
CA TRP A 106 -13.39 16.79 17.52
C TRP A 106 -12.32 17.19 16.49
N THR A 107 -11.22 17.74 16.98
CA THR A 107 -10.05 18.08 16.16
C THR A 107 -8.86 17.25 16.62
N LEU A 108 -8.22 16.53 15.71
CA LEU A 108 -6.91 15.93 15.91
C LEU A 108 -5.85 16.84 15.31
N GLU A 109 -4.84 17.20 16.09
CA GLU A 109 -3.67 17.96 15.68
C GLU A 109 -2.42 17.08 15.85
N VAL A 110 -1.64 16.94 14.79
CA VAL A 110 -0.36 16.21 14.78
C VAL A 110 0.75 17.20 14.51
N CYS A 111 1.73 17.26 15.40
CA CYS A 111 2.82 18.21 15.30
C CYS A 111 4.19 17.50 15.37
N ALA A 112 5.10 17.94 14.51
CA ALA A 112 6.53 17.63 14.55
C ALA A 112 7.29 18.86 15.07
N PRO A 113 7.56 18.97 16.38
CA PRO A 113 8.10 20.18 17.01
C PRO A 113 9.49 20.57 16.48
N GLU A 114 10.28 19.59 16.05
CA GLU A 114 11.63 19.80 15.51
C GLU A 114 11.62 20.62 14.21
N TYR A 115 10.55 20.54 13.42
CA TYR A 115 10.41 21.26 12.15
C TYR A 115 9.35 22.37 12.19
N ASP A 116 8.74 22.64 13.36
CA ASP A 116 7.66 23.63 13.53
C ASP A 116 6.48 23.39 12.54
N MET A 117 6.14 22.11 12.30
CA MET A 117 5.08 21.71 11.38
C MET A 117 3.93 21.05 12.14
N CYS A 118 2.69 21.44 11.84
CA CYS A 118 1.48 20.80 12.35
C CYS A 118 0.44 20.60 11.25
N VAL A 119 -0.28 19.48 11.32
CA VAL A 119 -1.43 19.15 10.46
C VAL A 119 -2.61 18.80 11.34
N GLN A 120 -3.83 19.10 10.87
CA GLN A 120 -5.05 18.86 11.63
C GLN A 120 -6.13 18.21 10.78
N GLU A 121 -6.92 17.36 11.39
CA GLU A 121 -8.08 16.71 10.78
C GLU A 121 -9.26 16.71 11.75
N LEU A 122 -10.48 16.79 11.21
CA LEU A 122 -11.71 16.81 11.99
C LEU A 122 -12.40 15.46 11.89
N PHE A 123 -12.93 14.99 13.01
CA PHE A 123 -13.73 13.77 13.07
C PHE A 123 -14.96 13.98 13.96
N THR A 124 -16.05 13.26 13.71
CA THR A 124 -17.30 13.44 14.44
C THR A 124 -17.64 12.18 15.23
N ILE A 125 -18.05 12.37 16.48
CA ILE A 125 -18.62 11.30 17.32
C ILE A 125 -20.12 11.58 17.44
N ASP A 126 -20.94 10.74 16.82
CA ASP A 126 -22.39 10.91 16.78
C ASP A 126 -23.07 10.41 18.06
N GLU A 127 -24.16 11.09 18.44
CA GLU A 127 -25.02 10.67 19.54
C GLU A 127 -25.87 9.46 19.10
N PRO A 128 -25.98 8.39 19.92
CA PRO A 128 -26.79 7.24 19.56
C PRO A 128 -28.28 7.63 19.47
N VAL A 129 -28.85 7.53 18.28
CA VAL A 129 -30.26 7.86 18.02
C VAL A 129 -31.16 6.79 18.65
N PRO A 130 -32.05 7.14 19.60
CA PRO A 130 -33.02 6.19 20.13
C PRO A 130 -34.07 5.84 19.05
N PRO A 131 -34.57 4.59 19.00
CA PRO A 131 -35.52 4.18 17.97
C PRO A 131 -36.87 4.89 18.15
N SER A 132 -37.19 5.81 17.23
CA SER A 132 -38.51 6.43 17.11
C SER A 132 -39.33 5.71 16.05
N ASN A 133 -40.52 5.24 16.44
CA ASN A 133 -41.46 4.56 15.58
C ASN A 133 -42.06 5.51 14.54
N GLY A 134 -42.02 5.10 13.26
CA GLY A 134 -43.04 5.45 12.27
C GLY A 134 -42.70 6.57 11.29
N ASP A 135 -42.84 6.19 10.02
CA ASP A 135 -43.12 6.99 8.83
C ASP A 135 -41.94 7.27 7.89
N GLU A 136 -42.25 6.99 6.63
CA GLU A 136 -41.38 6.80 5.50
C GLU A 136 -40.94 8.17 4.95
N THR A 137 -39.64 8.43 4.86
CA THR A 137 -39.08 9.33 3.85
C THR A 137 -37.67 8.88 3.54
N GLN A 138 -37.49 8.37 2.32
CA GLN A 138 -36.19 8.03 1.75
C GLN A 138 -35.27 9.26 1.82
N MET A 139 -34.12 9.10 2.45
CA MET A 139 -32.97 9.97 2.25
C MET A 139 -31.82 9.05 1.82
N GLU A 140 -31.29 9.33 0.64
CA GLU A 140 -30.26 8.55 -0.03
C GLU A 140 -29.13 8.15 0.91
N MET A 141 -29.00 6.84 1.08
CA MET A 141 -27.77 6.16 1.42
C MET A 141 -26.76 6.48 0.30
N VAL A 142 -26.05 7.61 0.39
CA VAL A 142 -24.67 7.67 -0.10
C VAL A 142 -23.80 7.26 1.07
N SER A 143 -23.97 6.01 1.41
CA SER A 143 -23.00 5.31 2.20
C SER A 143 -21.81 5.04 1.31
N ASN A 144 -20.78 5.87 1.43
CA ASN A 144 -19.44 5.36 1.17
C ASN A 144 -19.00 4.56 2.41
N GLU A 145 -19.82 3.58 2.80
CA GLU A 145 -19.39 2.51 3.66
C GLU A 145 -18.60 1.54 2.80
N THR A 146 -17.31 1.85 2.63
CA THR A 146 -16.35 0.77 2.56
C THR A 146 -16.10 0.37 4.00
N SER A 147 -16.88 -0.63 4.42
CA SER A 147 -16.56 -1.51 5.54
C SER A 147 -15.05 -1.61 5.75
N VAL A 148 -14.62 -1.61 7.01
CA VAL A 148 -13.39 -2.32 7.37
C VAL A 148 -13.59 -3.78 6.96
N GLU A 149 -13.27 -4.08 5.71
CA GLU A 149 -12.67 -5.36 5.40
C GLU A 149 -11.23 -5.26 5.88
N GLU A 150 -10.83 -6.12 6.81
CA GLU A 150 -9.43 -6.43 7.12
C GLU A 150 -8.65 -6.98 5.90
N GLY A 151 -9.01 -6.62 4.67
CA GLY A 151 -8.63 -7.33 3.44
C GLY A 151 -8.84 -6.55 2.13
N GLY A 152 -8.57 -5.24 2.09
CA GLY A 152 -8.69 -4.44 0.85
C GLY A 152 -7.38 -4.04 0.15
N GLY A 153 -6.25 -4.09 0.85
CA GLY A 153 -4.98 -3.50 0.41
C GLY A 153 -4.01 -4.47 -0.27
N CYS A 154 -3.22 -3.97 -1.23
CA CYS A 154 -2.12 -4.71 -1.84
C CYS A 154 -0.88 -4.71 -0.90
N LEU A 155 -0.96 -5.38 0.25
CA LEU A 155 0.04 -5.35 1.34
C LEU A 155 1.47 -5.69 0.88
N ILE A 156 1.64 -6.78 0.14
CA ILE A 156 2.95 -7.21 -0.40
C ILE A 156 3.50 -6.15 -1.35
N ALA A 157 2.71 -5.76 -2.36
CA ALA A 157 3.14 -4.75 -3.33
C ALA A 157 3.47 -3.40 -2.68
N THR A 158 2.70 -3.01 -1.65
CA THR A 158 2.94 -1.79 -0.87
C THR A 158 4.27 -1.88 -0.11
N ALA A 159 4.56 -3.00 0.54
CA ALA A 159 5.84 -3.23 1.19
C ALA A 159 7.01 -3.27 0.19
N THR A 160 6.80 -3.89 -0.97
CA THR A 160 7.78 -3.99 -2.06
C THR A 160 8.12 -2.65 -2.70
N TYR A 161 7.11 -1.83 -3.04
CA TYR A 161 7.29 -0.56 -3.76
C TYR A 161 7.32 0.66 -2.84
N GLY A 162 7.09 0.47 -1.54
CA GLY A 162 7.29 1.48 -0.49
C GLY A 162 6.14 2.47 -0.29
N SER A 163 5.14 2.46 -1.16
CA SER A 163 3.96 3.32 -1.03
C SER A 163 2.74 2.68 -1.67
N GLU A 164 1.57 2.90 -1.05
CA GLU A 164 0.28 2.60 -1.66
C GLU A 164 0.01 3.46 -2.89
N MET A 165 0.66 4.63 -2.99
CA MET A 165 0.57 5.54 -4.14
C MET A 165 1.62 5.24 -5.22
N SER A 166 2.41 4.18 -5.06
CA SER A 166 3.36 3.77 -6.10
C SER A 166 2.61 3.37 -7.38
N GLN A 167 3.21 3.66 -8.52
CA GLN A 167 2.60 3.39 -9.84
C GLN A 167 2.17 1.93 -9.99
N GLN A 168 2.97 0.98 -9.48
CA GLN A 168 2.69 -0.45 -9.56
C GLN A 168 1.49 -0.87 -8.71
N VAL A 169 1.33 -0.28 -7.51
CA VAL A 169 0.18 -0.56 -6.65
C VAL A 169 -1.10 0.04 -7.23
N GLN A 170 -1.01 1.25 -7.79
CA GLN A 170 -2.14 1.90 -8.46
C GLN A 170 -2.57 1.14 -9.71
N GLN A 171 -1.63 0.65 -10.53
CA GLN A 171 -1.94 -0.24 -11.67
C GLN A 171 -2.74 -1.48 -11.24
N LEU A 172 -2.37 -2.12 -10.14
CA LEU A 172 -3.10 -3.28 -9.62
C LEU A 172 -4.51 -2.92 -9.15
N ARG A 173 -4.69 -1.76 -8.52
CA ARG A 173 -5.99 -1.26 -8.08
C ARG A 173 -6.89 -0.93 -9.27
N GLU A 174 -6.37 -0.19 -10.24
CA GLU A 174 -7.09 0.15 -11.46
C GLU A 174 -7.51 -1.11 -12.23
N LEU A 175 -6.63 -2.09 -12.37
CA LEU A 175 -6.96 -3.37 -13.01
C LEU A 175 -8.05 -4.12 -12.24
N ARG A 176 -7.93 -4.20 -10.91
CA ARG A 176 -8.94 -4.84 -10.06
C ARG A 176 -10.30 -4.17 -10.23
N ASP A 177 -10.35 -2.86 -10.06
CA ASP A 177 -11.59 -2.11 -9.93
C ASP A 177 -12.27 -1.89 -11.28
N ASN A 178 -11.49 -1.60 -12.33
CA ASN A 178 -12.01 -1.28 -13.65
C ASN A 178 -12.15 -2.47 -14.58
N GLN A 179 -11.43 -3.59 -14.35
CA GLN A 179 -11.49 -4.77 -15.23
C GLN A 179 -12.04 -6.00 -14.52
N LEU A 180 -11.43 -6.42 -13.41
CA LEU A 180 -11.81 -7.68 -12.75
C LEU A 180 -13.19 -7.59 -12.11
N LEU A 181 -13.43 -6.58 -11.28
CA LEU A 181 -14.70 -6.41 -10.56
C LEU A 181 -15.87 -5.98 -11.46
N GLN A 182 -15.61 -5.63 -12.72
CA GLN A 182 -16.65 -5.37 -13.72
C GLN A 182 -17.22 -6.64 -14.36
N THR A 183 -16.63 -7.82 -14.10
CA THR A 183 -17.04 -9.11 -14.68
C THR A 183 -17.40 -10.13 -13.60
N GLU A 184 -18.33 -11.03 -13.90
CA GLU A 184 -18.72 -12.08 -12.94
C GLU A 184 -17.55 -13.05 -12.66
N SER A 185 -16.80 -13.43 -13.70
CA SER A 185 -15.63 -14.29 -13.58
C SER A 185 -14.50 -13.64 -12.76
N GLY A 186 -14.27 -12.34 -12.94
CA GLY A 186 -13.27 -11.59 -12.18
C GLY A 186 -13.64 -11.44 -10.70
N LYS A 187 -14.93 -11.21 -10.37
CA LYS A 187 -15.40 -11.20 -8.98
C LYS A 187 -15.17 -12.53 -8.26
N GLN A 188 -15.52 -13.64 -8.92
CA GLN A 188 -15.30 -14.99 -8.36
C GLN A 188 -13.80 -15.29 -8.15
N PHE A 189 -12.97 -14.91 -9.13
CA PHE A 189 -11.52 -15.03 -8.99
C PHE A 189 -10.99 -14.20 -7.83
N MET A 190 -11.39 -12.93 -7.72
CA MET A 190 -10.94 -12.02 -6.67
C MET A 190 -11.37 -12.49 -5.28
N GLY A 191 -12.56 -13.06 -5.12
CA GLY A 191 -12.99 -13.67 -3.86
C GLY A 191 -12.04 -14.80 -3.42
N ALA A 192 -11.83 -15.79 -4.30
CA ALA A 192 -10.93 -16.91 -3.99
C ALA A 192 -9.46 -16.48 -3.82
N PHE A 193 -9.03 -15.48 -4.60
CA PHE A 193 -7.70 -14.90 -4.48
C PHE A 193 -7.52 -14.19 -3.14
N ASN A 194 -8.48 -13.36 -2.72
CA ASN A 194 -8.41 -12.60 -1.47
C ASN A 194 -8.32 -13.53 -0.25
N ASP A 195 -9.13 -14.57 -0.20
CA ASP A 195 -9.11 -15.57 0.90
C ASP A 195 -7.69 -16.14 1.11
N VAL A 196 -7.03 -16.48 0.01
CA VAL A 196 -5.67 -17.02 0.06
C VAL A 196 -4.65 -15.90 0.32
N TYR A 197 -4.75 -14.78 -0.39
CA TYR A 197 -3.82 -13.67 -0.32
C TYR A 197 -3.69 -13.10 1.10
N TYR A 198 -4.81 -12.75 1.73
CA TYR A 198 -4.80 -12.15 3.07
C TYR A 198 -4.45 -13.14 4.18
N SER A 199 -4.49 -14.45 3.92
CA SER A 199 -4.04 -15.46 4.89
C SER A 199 -2.53 -15.42 5.16
N PHE A 200 -1.72 -14.89 4.23
CA PHE A 200 -0.25 -14.86 4.36
C PHE A 200 0.37 -13.49 4.08
N SER A 201 -0.32 -12.59 3.36
CA SER A 201 0.25 -11.31 2.94
C SER A 201 0.70 -10.39 4.07
N PRO A 202 0.07 -10.35 5.27
CA PRO A 202 0.57 -9.52 6.37
C PRO A 202 1.98 -9.95 6.83
N VAL A 203 2.19 -11.26 6.99
CA VAL A 203 3.46 -11.83 7.45
C VAL A 203 4.58 -11.58 6.44
N ILE A 204 4.29 -11.71 5.14
CA ILE A 204 5.27 -11.44 4.08
C ILE A 204 5.61 -9.94 4.06
N ALA A 205 4.60 -9.06 4.15
CA ALA A 205 4.82 -7.62 4.16
C ALA A 205 5.60 -7.15 5.39
N ASP A 206 5.38 -7.75 6.56
CA ASP A 206 6.21 -7.52 7.76
C ASP A 206 7.66 -7.92 7.50
N TYR A 207 7.88 -9.10 6.91
CA TYR A 207 9.22 -9.61 6.64
C TYR A 207 9.98 -8.79 5.58
N GLU A 208 9.29 -8.26 4.57
CA GLU A 208 9.85 -7.29 3.62
C GLU A 208 10.31 -6.00 4.29
N ARG A 209 9.56 -5.52 5.29
CA ARG A 209 9.92 -4.32 6.06
C ARG A 209 11.13 -4.54 6.96
N GLU A 210 11.32 -5.75 7.45
CA GLU A 210 12.48 -6.12 8.28
C GLU A 210 13.75 -6.41 7.47
N ASN A 211 13.60 -6.91 6.23
CA ASN A 211 14.71 -7.44 5.44
C ASN A 211 14.79 -6.81 4.05
N PRO A 212 15.66 -5.79 3.84
CA PRO A 212 15.81 -5.12 2.54
C PRO A 212 16.20 -6.07 1.39
N LEU A 213 17.01 -7.09 1.66
CA LEU A 213 17.35 -8.11 0.65
C LEU A 213 16.16 -8.98 0.26
N PHE A 214 15.29 -9.29 1.22
CA PHE A 214 14.07 -10.05 0.95
C PHE A 214 13.10 -9.19 0.13
N LYS A 215 12.92 -7.92 0.48
CA LYS A 215 12.14 -6.95 -0.30
C LYS A 215 12.60 -6.90 -1.76
N GLU A 216 13.91 -6.79 -2.02
CA GLU A 216 14.42 -6.79 -3.40
C GLU A 216 14.21 -8.13 -4.12
N ALA A 217 14.31 -9.26 -3.41
CA ALA A 217 13.98 -10.56 -3.97
C ALA A 217 12.49 -10.66 -4.34
N VAL A 218 11.59 -10.18 -3.48
CA VAL A 218 10.15 -10.09 -3.75
C VAL A 218 9.90 -9.15 -4.93
N LYS A 219 10.55 -8.00 -4.99
CA LYS A 219 10.45 -7.05 -6.11
C LYS A 219 10.83 -7.67 -7.45
N ILE A 220 11.95 -8.37 -7.50
CA ILE A 220 12.37 -9.10 -8.71
C ILE A 220 11.35 -10.19 -9.06
N ALA A 221 10.80 -10.87 -8.05
CA ALA A 221 9.82 -11.90 -8.25
C ALA A 221 8.49 -11.33 -8.77
N ILE A 222 7.93 -10.26 -8.22
CA ILE A 222 6.58 -9.80 -8.55
C ILE A 222 6.52 -8.82 -9.74
N THR A 223 7.61 -8.11 -10.04
CA THR A 223 7.62 -7.10 -11.13
C THR A 223 7.24 -7.69 -12.50
N PRO A 224 7.79 -8.85 -12.94
CA PRO A 224 7.39 -9.46 -14.20
C PRO A 224 5.90 -9.84 -14.22
N MET A 225 5.38 -10.38 -13.11
CA MET A 225 3.97 -10.72 -12.96
C MET A 225 3.08 -9.49 -13.13
N ILE A 226 3.38 -8.38 -12.44
CA ILE A 226 2.62 -7.11 -12.55
C ILE A 226 2.65 -6.58 -13.99
N SER A 227 3.82 -6.63 -14.64
CA SER A 227 3.94 -6.22 -16.04
C SER A 227 3.14 -7.10 -17.01
N THR A 228 2.91 -8.38 -16.71
CA THR A 228 2.02 -9.23 -17.54
C THR A 228 0.55 -8.93 -17.31
N LEU A 229 0.18 -8.45 -16.12
CA LEU A 229 -1.20 -8.11 -15.76
C LEU A 229 -1.72 -6.87 -16.50
N SER A 230 -0.86 -5.93 -16.86
CA SER A 230 -1.25 -4.77 -17.69
C SER A 230 -1.78 -5.16 -19.08
N LEU A 231 -1.53 -6.39 -19.54
CA LEU A 231 -2.11 -6.91 -20.79
C LEU A 231 -3.64 -7.09 -20.70
N MET A 232 -4.20 -7.20 -19.48
CA MET A 232 -5.64 -7.29 -19.25
C MET A 232 -6.36 -5.93 -19.30
N GLU A 233 -5.63 -4.80 -19.31
CA GLU A 233 -6.25 -3.46 -19.34
C GLU A 233 -7.12 -3.22 -20.56
N ASN A 234 -6.92 -3.97 -21.65
CA ASN A 234 -7.66 -3.84 -22.91
C ASN A 234 -8.76 -4.91 -23.09
N ALA A 235 -9.10 -5.67 -22.06
CA ALA A 235 -10.18 -6.66 -22.15
C ALA A 235 -11.54 -5.95 -22.08
N GLU A 236 -12.35 -6.05 -23.13
CA GLU A 236 -13.66 -5.35 -23.21
C GLU A 236 -14.85 -6.28 -22.91
N SER A 237 -14.60 -7.59 -22.75
CA SER A 237 -15.64 -8.59 -22.54
C SER A 237 -15.30 -9.63 -21.47
N GLU A 238 -16.32 -10.25 -20.88
CA GLU A 238 -16.15 -11.33 -19.89
C GLU A 238 -15.30 -12.49 -20.42
N SER A 239 -15.46 -12.84 -21.71
CA SER A 239 -14.67 -13.89 -22.36
C SER A 239 -13.21 -13.53 -22.54
N GLU A 240 -12.89 -12.25 -22.75
CA GLU A 240 -11.52 -11.77 -22.85
C GLU A 240 -10.85 -11.74 -21.49
N VAL A 241 -11.52 -11.22 -20.45
CA VAL A 241 -11.01 -11.25 -19.08
C VAL A 241 -10.70 -12.69 -18.64
N LEU A 242 -11.58 -13.63 -18.95
CA LEU A 242 -11.37 -15.05 -18.63
C LEU A 242 -10.22 -15.67 -19.43
N SER A 243 -10.18 -15.47 -20.74
CA SER A 243 -9.16 -16.08 -21.61
C SER A 243 -7.76 -15.48 -21.42
N ILE A 244 -7.66 -14.16 -21.26
CA ILE A 244 -6.42 -13.45 -20.95
C ILE A 244 -5.96 -13.80 -19.53
N GLY A 245 -6.88 -13.81 -18.55
CA GLY A 245 -6.59 -14.20 -17.17
C GLY A 245 -5.99 -15.61 -17.07
N ILE A 246 -6.60 -16.60 -17.73
CA ILE A 246 -6.07 -17.97 -17.80
C ILE A 246 -4.69 -18.00 -18.47
N SER A 247 -4.50 -17.22 -19.54
CA SER A 247 -3.22 -17.14 -20.26
C SER A 247 -2.12 -16.56 -19.38
N ILE A 248 -2.41 -15.52 -18.59
CA ILE A 248 -1.47 -14.91 -17.65
C ILE A 248 -1.12 -15.88 -16.53
N ILE A 249 -2.10 -16.58 -15.96
CA ILE A 249 -1.84 -17.61 -14.94
C ILE A 249 -0.92 -18.70 -15.51
N ALA A 250 -1.21 -19.21 -16.70
CA ALA A 250 -0.38 -20.22 -17.36
C ALA A 250 1.04 -19.71 -17.65
N LEU A 251 1.18 -18.45 -18.09
CA LEU A 251 2.47 -17.82 -18.35
C LEU A 251 3.30 -17.68 -17.05
N ASN A 252 2.69 -17.21 -15.98
CA ASN A 252 3.34 -17.06 -14.68
C ASN A 252 3.75 -18.44 -14.12
N LEU A 253 2.89 -19.46 -14.19
CA LEU A 253 3.26 -20.83 -13.82
C LEU A 253 4.44 -21.38 -14.65
N GLY A 254 4.43 -21.12 -15.96
CA GLY A 254 5.54 -21.48 -16.84
C GLY A 254 6.85 -20.80 -16.46
N MET A 255 6.80 -19.52 -16.09
CA MET A 255 7.96 -18.73 -15.70
C MET A 255 8.50 -19.13 -14.32
N TYR A 256 7.66 -19.20 -13.29
CA TYR A 256 8.09 -19.46 -11.90
C TYR A 256 8.30 -20.93 -11.57
N LEU A 257 7.63 -21.85 -12.26
CA LEU A 257 7.78 -23.30 -12.03
C LEU A 257 8.45 -24.01 -13.22
N GLY A 258 7.99 -23.73 -14.44
CA GLY A 258 8.47 -24.42 -15.64
C GLY A 258 9.97 -24.20 -15.91
N VAL A 259 10.40 -22.94 -15.99
CA VAL A 259 11.81 -22.60 -16.28
C VAL A 259 12.76 -23.17 -15.22
N PRO A 260 12.55 -22.97 -13.90
CA PRO A 260 13.42 -23.56 -12.89
C PRO A 260 13.48 -25.10 -12.96
N VAL A 261 12.36 -25.78 -13.21
CA VAL A 261 12.34 -27.25 -13.33
C VAL A 261 13.16 -27.72 -14.53
N ILE A 262 13.01 -27.08 -15.70
CA ILE A 262 13.77 -27.43 -16.91
C ILE A 262 15.26 -27.20 -16.68
N VAL A 263 15.65 -26.09 -16.06
CA VAL A 263 17.04 -25.77 -15.73
C VAL A 263 17.63 -26.84 -14.79
N VAL A 264 16.92 -27.20 -13.71
CA VAL A 264 17.37 -28.23 -12.76
C VAL A 264 17.52 -29.60 -13.42
N VAL A 265 16.54 -30.02 -14.23
CA VAL A 265 16.60 -31.31 -14.95
C VAL A 265 17.69 -31.29 -16.02
N GLY A 266 17.87 -30.17 -16.73
CA GLY A 266 18.92 -29.97 -17.72
C GLY A 266 20.32 -30.08 -17.11
N ILE A 267 20.56 -29.42 -15.97
CA ILE A 267 21.82 -29.53 -15.22
C ILE A 267 22.08 -30.97 -14.78
N ARG A 268 21.05 -31.69 -14.32
CA ARG A 268 21.16 -33.11 -13.93
C ARG A 268 21.46 -34.05 -15.10
N LYS A 269 21.08 -33.69 -16.33
CA LYS A 269 21.38 -34.49 -17.53
C LYS A 269 22.78 -34.23 -18.11
N ILE A 270 23.40 -33.10 -17.76
CA ILE A 270 24.75 -32.72 -18.20
C ILE A 270 25.83 -33.32 -17.26
N LYS A 271 25.44 -33.70 -16.04
CA LYS A 271 26.29 -34.35 -15.05
C LYS A 271 26.19 -35.87 -15.16
#